data_AF-A0A0C3S4J2-F1
#
_entry.id   AF-A0A0C3S4J2-F1
#
_cell.length_a   1.000
_cell.length_b   1.000
_cell.length_c   1.000
_cell.angle_alpha   90.00
_cell.angle_beta   90.00
_cell.angle_gamma   90.00
#
_symmetry.space_group_name_H-M   'P 1'
#
loop_
_entity.id
_entity.type
_entity.pdbx_description
1 polymer ?
#
loop_
_entity_poly.entity_id
_entity_poly.type
_entity_poly.pdbx_seq_one_letter_code
_entity_poly.pdbx_strand_id
1 'polypeptide(L)'
;AFYFNSEGAFLGKVTGGSNDDVGLAEDEFFLATPLLPCALSNGVHGSVKKYTGNNLPGPVTDRLTEVIHAFVHFTYIYTRDSILFCDLQGALDKKGRLCLIDPQAHTYASCPVYLPNTVTGLTILQNTRKL
;
A
#
# COMPACT_ATOMS: atom_id res chain seq x y z
N ALA A 1 -6.79 1.95 16.08
CA ALA A 1 -6.98 2.72 14.83
C ALA A 1 -5.77 2.52 13.93
N PHE A 2 -5.96 2.54 12.62
CA PHE A 2 -4.88 2.42 11.63
C PHE A 2 -5.07 3.41 10.48
N TYR A 3 -4.03 3.66 9.69
CA TYR A 3 -4.04 4.56 8.54
C TYR A 3 -3.02 4.11 7.49
N PHE A 4 -3.16 4.58 6.25
CA PHE A 4 -2.20 4.30 5.17
C PHE A 4 -1.15 5.40 5.07
N ASN A 5 0.11 5.03 4.84
CA ASN A 5 1.25 5.95 4.70
C ASN A 5 1.23 6.71 3.36
N SER A 6 0.23 7.56 3.17
CA SER A 6 -0.02 8.28 1.91
C SER A 6 0.06 9.80 2.06
N GLU A 7 -0.14 10.31 3.27
CA GLU A 7 -0.07 11.75 3.54
C GLU A 7 1.38 12.23 3.39
N GLY A 8 1.63 13.19 2.49
CA GLY A 8 2.98 13.65 2.16
C GLY A 8 3.74 12.77 1.16
N ALA A 9 3.08 11.76 0.57
CA ALA A 9 3.65 11.02 -0.55
C ALA A 9 3.67 11.88 -1.83
N PHE A 10 4.67 11.67 -2.68
CA PHE A 10 4.83 12.39 -3.93
C PHE A 10 5.41 11.52 -5.05
N LEU A 11 5.07 11.86 -6.29
CA LEU A 11 5.67 11.31 -7.51
C LEU A 11 6.78 12.27 -7.96
N GLY A 12 8.03 11.81 -7.95
CA GLY A 12 9.18 12.57 -8.44
C GLY A 12 9.57 12.16 -9.86
N LYS A 13 10.25 13.07 -10.57
CA LYS A 13 10.90 12.80 -11.86
C LYS A 13 12.42 12.98 -11.71
N VAL A 14 13.20 12.02 -12.18
CA VAL A 14 14.66 12.12 -12.23
C VAL A 14 15.03 13.05 -13.39
N THR A 15 15.68 14.18 -13.10
CA THR A 15 16.16 15.12 -14.11
C THR A 15 17.69 15.10 -14.13
N GLY A 16 18.27 14.31 -15.03
CA GLY A 16 19.72 14.23 -15.26
C GLY A 16 20.34 12.91 -14.80
N GLY A 17 20.51 11.97 -15.74
CA GLY A 17 21.45 10.86 -15.61
C GLY A 17 22.64 11.13 -16.52
N SER A 18 23.86 11.14 -15.98
CA SER A 18 25.03 10.90 -16.82
C SER A 18 24.92 9.46 -17.34
N ASN A 19 25.32 9.22 -18.58
CA ASN A 19 25.37 7.91 -19.23
C ASN A 19 26.44 6.99 -18.60
N ASP A 20 26.65 7.04 -17.29
CA ASP A 20 27.65 6.24 -16.59
C ASP A 20 27.00 4.93 -16.11
N ASP A 21 26.84 4.01 -17.07
CA ASP A 21 27.06 2.55 -17.02
C ASP A 21 26.70 1.72 -15.77
N VAL A 22 25.84 2.20 -14.87
CA VAL A 22 25.37 1.42 -13.72
C VAL A 22 23.85 1.38 -13.75
N GLY A 23 23.31 0.46 -14.55
CA GLY A 23 21.95 -0.12 -14.61
C GLY A 23 20.87 0.34 -13.63
N LEU A 24 20.69 1.64 -13.41
CA LEU A 24 19.58 2.22 -12.70
C LEU A 24 18.44 2.32 -13.71
N ALA A 25 17.31 1.73 -13.34
CA ALA A 25 16.15 1.52 -14.19
C ALA A 25 15.82 2.75 -15.05
N GLU A 26 15.42 2.49 -16.30
CA GLU A 26 14.97 3.47 -17.31
C GLU A 26 13.71 4.27 -16.88
N ASP A 27 13.24 4.07 -15.64
CA ASP A 27 12.07 4.70 -15.09
C ASP A 27 12.40 6.16 -14.70
N GLU A 28 11.94 7.10 -15.54
CA GLU A 28 12.08 8.53 -15.28
C GLU A 28 11.41 9.00 -13.98
N PHE A 29 10.54 8.18 -13.37
CA PHE A 29 9.69 8.56 -12.26
C PHE A 29 9.82 7.61 -11.06
N PHE A 30 9.71 8.15 -9.85
CA PHE A 30 9.71 7.38 -8.61
C PHE A 30 8.57 7.84 -7.68
N LEU A 31 8.01 6.90 -6.91
CA LEU A 31 7.08 7.20 -5.83
C LEU A 31 7.83 7.22 -4.50
N ALA A 32 7.69 8.29 -3.74
CA ALA A 32 8.24 8.41 -2.39
C ALA A 32 7.12 8.61 -1.38
N THR A 33 7.20 7.91 -0.25
CA THR A 33 6.31 8.06 0.90
C THR A 33 7.12 8.52 2.11
N PRO A 34 6.50 9.16 3.12
CA PRO A 34 7.22 9.52 4.34
C PRO A 34 7.86 8.29 4.96
N LEU A 35 9.09 8.45 5.45
CA LEU A 35 9.77 7.37 6.15
C LEU A 35 8.91 6.93 7.32
N LEU A 36 8.72 5.61 7.44
CA LEU A 36 8.03 5.04 8.59
C LEU A 36 8.68 5.54 9.88
N PRO A 37 7.93 5.62 10.99
CA PRO A 37 8.51 5.92 12.30
C PRO A 37 9.59 4.89 12.66
N CYS A 38 10.84 5.12 12.26
CA CYS A 38 11.97 4.30 12.65
C CYS A 38 12.25 4.52 14.13
N ALA A 39 12.69 3.46 14.81
CA ALA A 39 12.96 3.51 16.24
C ALA A 39 13.92 4.65 16.59
N LEU A 40 13.46 5.61 17.41
CA LEU A 40 14.37 6.50 18.11
C LEU A 40 14.93 5.74 19.31
N SER A 41 16.24 5.49 19.31
CA SER A 41 17.19 5.22 20.42
C SER A 41 16.82 4.27 21.59
N ASN A 42 15.58 3.79 21.69
CA ASN A 42 15.03 3.19 22.91
C ASN A 42 14.50 1.76 22.66
N GLY A 43 14.68 1.20 21.45
CA GLY A 43 14.46 -0.22 21.15
C GLY A 43 13.01 -0.73 21.12
N VAL A 44 12.01 0.12 21.36
CA VAL A 44 10.58 -0.29 21.45
C VAL A 44 9.75 0.38 20.34
N HIS A 45 10.04 0.08 19.07
CA HIS A 45 9.08 0.26 17.99
C HIS A 45 8.97 -1.03 17.20
N GLY A 46 7.73 -1.44 16.91
CA GLY A 46 7.44 -2.73 16.30
C GLY A 46 8.10 -2.84 14.93
N SER A 47 8.76 -3.97 14.68
CA SER A 47 9.19 -4.34 13.34
C SER A 47 7.99 -4.29 12.39
N VAL A 48 8.25 -4.01 11.11
CA VAL A 48 7.21 -4.12 10.08
C VAL A 48 6.70 -5.57 10.11
N LYS A 49 5.39 -5.71 10.35
CA LYS A 49 4.69 -6.98 10.37
C LYS A 49 3.78 -7.06 9.15
N LYS A 50 3.73 -8.23 8.51
CA LYS A 50 2.75 -8.57 7.49
C LYS A 50 1.52 -9.19 8.17
N TYR A 51 0.35 -8.61 7.92
CA TYR A 51 -0.93 -9.01 8.53
C TYR A 51 -1.78 -9.88 7.60
N THR A 52 -1.67 -9.67 6.30
CA THR A 52 -2.29 -10.51 5.28
C THR A 52 -1.29 -10.89 4.20
N GLY A 53 -1.38 -12.08 3.64
CA GLY A 53 -0.68 -12.43 2.40
C GLY A 53 -1.47 -12.04 1.16
N ASN A 54 -0.85 -12.24 -0.01
CA ASN A 54 -1.43 -11.85 -1.29
C ASN A 54 -2.57 -12.78 -1.71
N ASN A 55 -2.35 -14.10 -1.56
CA ASN A 55 -3.30 -15.13 -1.96
C ASN A 55 -4.13 -15.66 -0.78
N LEU A 56 -3.54 -15.67 0.42
CA LEU A 56 -4.17 -16.15 1.65
C LEU A 56 -3.89 -15.15 2.77
N PRO A 57 -4.88 -14.84 3.63
CA PRO A 57 -4.70 -13.87 4.72
C PRO A 57 -3.72 -14.36 5.80
N GLY A 58 -3.42 -15.65 5.87
CA GLY A 58 -2.52 -16.22 6.88
C GLY A 58 -3.20 -16.40 8.26
N PRO A 59 -2.46 -16.86 9.28
CA PRO A 59 -3.03 -17.13 10.60
C PRO A 59 -3.26 -15.85 11.40
N VAL A 60 -4.37 -15.81 12.16
CA VAL A 60 -4.64 -14.76 13.14
C VAL A 60 -3.89 -15.11 14.44
N THR A 61 -2.78 -14.41 14.69
CA THR A 61 -1.92 -14.67 15.87
C THR A 61 -2.09 -13.64 16.99
N ASP A 62 -2.77 -12.53 16.72
CA ASP A 62 -3.07 -11.48 17.71
C ASP A 62 -4.31 -10.67 17.31
N ARG A 63 -4.81 -9.88 18.27
CA ARG A 63 -5.99 -9.02 18.08
C ARG A 63 -5.82 -7.97 16.98
N LEU A 64 -4.61 -7.49 16.74
CA LEU A 64 -4.37 -6.50 15.68
C LEU A 64 -4.55 -7.15 14.30
N THR A 65 -4.07 -8.37 14.14
CA THR A 65 -4.23 -9.18 12.93
C THR A 65 -5.70 -9.51 12.69
N GLU A 66 -6.44 -9.87 13.75
CA GLU A 66 -7.89 -10.12 13.67
C GLU A 66 -8.64 -8.89 13.17
N VAL A 67 -8.33 -7.70 13.70
CA VAL A 67 -8.94 -6.43 13.25
C VAL A 67 -8.61 -6.12 11.79
N ILE A 68 -7.39 -6.41 11.35
CA ILE A 68 -7.00 -6.19 9.95
C ILE A 68 -7.70 -7.18 9.01
N HIS A 69 -7.86 -8.44 9.39
CA HIS A 69 -8.62 -9.42 8.62
C HIS A 69 -10.10 -9.02 8.54
N ALA A 70 -10.68 -8.55 9.64
CA ALA A 70 -12.05 -8.04 9.66
C ALA A 70 -12.21 -6.80 8.77
N PHE A 71 -11.21 -5.90 8.73
CA PHE A 71 -11.21 -4.76 7.81
C PHE A 71 -11.17 -5.20 6.35
N VAL A 72 -10.30 -6.15 5.99
CA VAL A 72 -10.24 -6.70 4.63
C VAL A 72 -11.61 -7.26 4.22
N HIS A 73 -12.20 -8.09 5.06
CA HIS A 73 -13.54 -8.63 4.82
C HIS A 73 -14.59 -7.52 4.68
N PHE A 74 -14.58 -6.53 5.58
CA PHE A 74 -15.48 -5.38 5.52
C PHE A 74 -15.35 -4.63 4.19
N THR A 75 -14.12 -4.33 3.73
CA THR A 75 -13.91 -3.58 2.47
C THR A 75 -14.44 -4.33 1.26
N TYR A 76 -14.31 -5.65 1.24
CA TYR A 76 -14.84 -6.49 0.18
C TYR A 76 -16.38 -6.40 0.11
N ILE A 77 -17.06 -6.56 1.24
CA ILE A 77 -18.52 -6.42 1.33
C ILE A 77 -18.97 -4.99 1.01
N TYR A 78 -18.28 -3.99 1.56
CA TYR A 78 -18.60 -2.57 1.37
C TYR A 78 -18.50 -2.16 -0.10
N THR A 79 -17.53 -2.71 -0.82
CA THR A 79 -17.33 -2.45 -2.25
C THR A 79 -18.17 -3.36 -3.14
N ARG A 80 -19.10 -4.14 -2.59
CA ARG A 80 -19.93 -5.12 -3.31
C ARG A 80 -19.07 -6.04 -4.17
N ASP A 81 -18.09 -6.66 -3.52
CA ASP A 81 -17.22 -7.67 -4.10
C ASP A 81 -16.23 -7.13 -5.16
N SER A 82 -16.10 -5.81 -5.31
CA SER A 82 -15.27 -5.23 -6.38
C SER A 82 -13.80 -5.06 -6.02
N ILE A 83 -13.48 -4.84 -4.74
CA ILE A 83 -12.10 -4.62 -4.25
C ILE A 83 -11.84 -5.52 -3.04
N LEU A 84 -10.76 -6.30 -3.11
CA LEU A 84 -10.23 -7.06 -1.98
C LEU A 84 -8.82 -6.58 -1.67
N PHE A 85 -8.63 -5.93 -0.52
CA PHE A 85 -7.29 -5.59 -0.04
C PHE A 85 -6.54 -6.85 0.42
N CYS A 86 -5.27 -6.92 0.07
CA CYS A 86 -4.35 -7.98 0.48
C CYS A 86 -2.95 -7.40 0.72
N ASP A 87 -2.01 -8.25 1.15
CA ASP A 87 -0.63 -7.83 1.43
C ASP A 87 -0.49 -6.64 2.40
N LEU A 88 -1.49 -6.43 3.28
CA LEU A 88 -1.45 -5.41 4.31
C LEU A 88 -0.31 -5.68 5.28
N GLN A 89 0.61 -4.74 5.34
CA GLN A 89 1.79 -4.77 6.20
C GLN A 89 2.04 -3.38 6.80
N GLY A 90 2.71 -3.33 7.94
CA GLY A 90 2.90 -2.07 8.64
C GLY A 90 3.54 -2.18 10.01
N ALA A 91 3.64 -1.04 10.69
CA ALA A 91 4.21 -0.95 12.03
C ALA A 91 3.40 0.04 12.89
N LEU A 92 3.46 -0.12 14.22
CA LEU A 92 2.85 0.82 15.15
C LEU A 92 3.66 2.12 15.23
N ASP A 93 2.97 3.25 15.09
CA ASP A 93 3.54 4.57 15.29
C ASP A 93 3.77 4.87 16.79
N LYS A 94 4.37 6.03 17.08
CA LYS A 94 4.63 6.50 18.45
C LYS A 94 3.37 6.73 19.29
N LYS A 95 2.19 6.75 18.66
CA LYS A 95 0.88 6.92 19.29
C LYS A 95 0.11 5.59 19.38
N GLY A 96 0.74 4.47 19.05
CA GLY A 96 0.10 3.14 19.05
C GLY A 96 -0.92 2.93 17.94
N ARG A 97 -0.90 3.73 16.87
CA ARG A 97 -1.72 3.53 15.67
C ARG A 97 -0.94 2.73 14.65
N LEU A 98 -1.60 1.79 13.97
CA LEU A 98 -0.95 1.01 12.93
C LEU A 98 -0.84 1.85 11.64
N CYS A 99 0.39 2.07 11.19
CA CYS A 99 0.71 2.67 9.89
C CYS A 99 0.87 1.54 8.86
N LEU A 100 -0.07 1.44 7.93
CA LEU A 100 -0.06 0.49 6.82
C LEU A 100 0.70 1.06 5.63
N ILE A 101 1.49 0.23 4.97
CA ILE A 101 2.30 0.55 3.79
C ILE A 101 2.01 -0.43 2.67
N ASP A 102 2.28 0.01 1.44
CA ASP A 102 2.28 -0.80 0.22
C ASP A 102 1.11 -1.81 0.11
N PRO A 103 -0.15 -1.36 0.31
CA PRO A 103 -1.28 -2.27 0.18
C PRO A 103 -1.41 -2.75 -1.27
N GLN A 104 -1.79 -4.02 -1.43
CA GLN A 104 -2.27 -4.53 -2.71
C GLN A 104 -3.79 -4.64 -2.69
N ALA A 105 -4.40 -4.52 -3.86
CA ALA A 105 -5.84 -4.62 -4.02
C ALA A 105 -6.15 -5.45 -5.26
N HIS A 106 -6.81 -6.58 -5.07
CA HIS A 106 -7.39 -7.34 -6.15
C HIS A 106 -8.70 -6.70 -6.56
N THR A 107 -8.86 -6.46 -7.86
CA THR A 107 -10.12 -5.98 -8.44
C THR A 107 -10.71 -7.06 -9.32
N TYR A 108 -12.02 -7.27 -9.24
CA TYR A 108 -12.71 -8.09 -10.23
C TYR A 108 -12.63 -7.40 -11.59
N ALA A 109 -11.82 -7.92 -12.51
CA ALA A 109 -11.78 -7.47 -13.89
C ALA A 109 -13.07 -7.92 -14.58
N SER A 110 -14.15 -7.16 -14.40
CA SER A 110 -15.31 -7.27 -15.27
C SER A 110 -15.05 -6.44 -16.52
N CYS A 111 -14.69 -7.15 -17.60
CA CYS A 111 -14.46 -6.68 -18.97
C CYS A 111 -13.01 -6.29 -19.33
N PRO A 112 -12.39 -6.91 -20.36
CA PRO A 112 -11.19 -6.35 -20.96
C PRO A 112 -11.59 -5.04 -21.62
N VAL A 113 -11.26 -3.92 -21.00
CA VAL A 113 -11.29 -2.63 -21.68
C VAL A 113 -10.19 -2.70 -22.72
N TYR A 114 -10.55 -3.02 -23.96
CA TYR A 114 -9.71 -2.79 -25.12
C TYR A 114 -9.57 -1.27 -25.23
N LEU A 115 -8.60 -0.69 -24.53
CA LEU A 115 -8.18 0.68 -24.76
C LEU A 115 -7.27 0.65 -25.99
N PRO A 116 -7.66 1.23 -27.14
CA PRO A 116 -6.72 1.44 -28.21
C PRO A 116 -5.74 2.52 -27.72
N ASN A 117 -4.53 2.09 -27.41
CA ASN A 117 -3.33 2.91 -27.29
C ASN A 117 -3.40 4.06 -26.26
N THR A 118 -3.24 3.79 -24.97
CA THR A 118 -2.57 4.76 -24.08
C THR A 118 -2.07 4.10 -22.78
N VAL A 119 -0.75 4.07 -22.65
CA VAL A 119 0.12 3.88 -21.47
C VAL A 119 -0.50 3.17 -20.25
N THR A 120 0.01 1.96 -19.98
CA THR A 120 -0.12 1.23 -18.72
C THR A 120 0.42 2.06 -17.55
N GLY A 121 -0.45 2.82 -16.92
CA GLY A 121 -0.20 3.53 -15.67
C GLY A 121 -1.09 2.96 -14.56
N LEU A 122 -0.52 2.78 -13.38
CA LEU A 122 -1.19 2.42 -12.13
C LEU A 122 -2.58 3.05 -11.99
N THR A 123 -3.64 2.23 -12.11
CA THR A 123 -5.00 2.65 -11.77
C THR A 123 -5.15 2.66 -10.26
N ILE A 124 -4.69 3.72 -9.58
CA ILE A 124 -5.15 4.03 -8.23
C ILE A 124 -6.53 4.66 -8.38
N LEU A 125 -7.58 3.89 -8.10
CA LEU A 125 -8.94 4.41 -7.91
C LEU A 125 -8.97 5.32 -6.68
N GLN A 126 -8.56 6.57 -6.82
CA GLN A 126 -8.89 7.62 -5.85
C GLN A 126 -10.37 7.99 -6.03
N ASN A 127 -11.24 7.23 -5.37
CA ASN A 127 -12.65 7.58 -5.29
C ASN A 127 -12.81 8.70 -4.25
N THR A 128 -12.53 9.95 -4.62
CA THR A 128 -12.86 11.12 -3.80
C THR A 128 -14.37 11.37 -3.87
N ARG A 129 -15.14 10.66 -3.04
CA ARG A 129 -16.43 11.21 -2.60
C ARG A 129 -16.17 12.06 -1.36
N LYS A 130 -16.26 13.37 -1.56
CA LYS A 130 -16.47 14.33 -0.47
C LYS A 130 -17.70 13.88 0.31
N LEU A 131 -17.53 13.61 1.60
CA LEU A 131 -18.63 13.63 2.58
C LEU A 131 -18.99 15.09 2.87
#